data_AF-A0A0L0SGF3-F1
#
_entry.id   AF-A0A0L0SGF3-F1
#
_cell.length_a   1.000
_cell.length_b   1.000
_cell.length_c   1.000
_cell.angle_alpha   90.00
_cell.angle_beta   90.00
_cell.angle_gamma   90.00
#
_symmetry.space_group_name_H-M   'P 1'
#
loop_
_entity.id
_entity.type
_entity.pdbx_description
1 polymer ?
#
loop_
_entity_poly.entity_id
_entity_poly.type
_entity_poly.pdbx_seq_one_letter_code
_entity_poly.pdbx_strand_id
1 'polypeptide(L)'
;MTSHPLPASATAATAPAPAPVAAPPARRRPRLALCFTGGKDSTLVLHLLLHKPNLLASALGIRHARDSDHGDDRLHLPPAVLLPPNHQSTNLAPLYDFEFVALVTFHPKSPRFLAHPLGGIAAQASALHLPLRRVEVIPDPDFSAGYANAICSLDLDVLVTGDMMDVCSAFMRRAAKAAGVPLWCPLWGVDRAVAWDLVLDAMKMVPVVTCVHLPSFAKAWGDEEAAVEKRAREVVGKPVDRDALNKWLVPAAANDGGGVDLCGEMGEFHSMVVDGALFHERVELPGRAELDPQGTYIYWAGPLTRDPLAPVEKDEDGEKETKIKTESKAATGVTKSNVAQPSS
;
A
#
# COMPACT_ATOMS: atom_id res chain seq x y z
N MET A 1 71.54 -3.96 -52.52
CA MET A 1 70.53 -3.52 -51.55
C MET A 1 69.84 -4.77 -51.02
N THR A 2 70.21 -5.20 -49.82
CA THR A 2 69.79 -6.44 -49.17
C THR A 2 68.44 -6.23 -48.48
N SER A 3 67.42 -6.99 -48.88
CA SER A 3 66.10 -7.00 -48.25
C SER A 3 66.08 -7.97 -47.05
N HIS A 4 65.82 -7.42 -45.86
CA HIS A 4 65.52 -8.22 -44.67
C HIS A 4 64.05 -8.70 -44.69
N PRO A 5 63.76 -9.93 -44.25
CA PRO A 5 62.38 -10.38 -44.03
C PRO A 5 61.84 -9.88 -42.68
N LEU A 6 60.56 -9.51 -42.67
CA LEU A 6 59.79 -9.12 -41.48
C LEU A 6 59.47 -10.33 -40.58
N PRO A 7 59.31 -10.13 -39.26
CA PRO A 7 59.06 -11.22 -38.32
C PRO A 7 57.59 -11.68 -38.34
N ALA A 8 57.38 -12.98 -38.08
CA ALA A 8 56.08 -13.63 -38.04
C ALA A 8 55.24 -13.14 -36.84
N SER A 9 53.96 -12.89 -37.12
CA SER A 9 52.91 -12.54 -36.16
C SER A 9 52.66 -13.70 -35.18
N ALA A 10 52.77 -13.43 -33.88
CA ALA A 10 52.42 -14.37 -32.82
C ALA A 10 50.89 -14.44 -32.66
N THR A 11 50.32 -15.63 -32.82
CA THR A 11 48.91 -15.91 -32.54
C THR A 11 48.64 -15.84 -31.04
N ALA A 12 47.80 -14.90 -30.62
CA ALA A 12 47.30 -14.80 -29.26
C ALA A 12 46.37 -15.97 -28.96
N ALA A 13 46.76 -16.82 -28.00
CA ALA A 13 45.93 -17.89 -27.48
C ALA A 13 44.74 -17.29 -26.70
N THR A 14 43.53 -17.63 -27.12
CA THR A 14 42.27 -17.23 -26.49
C THR A 14 42.09 -18.00 -25.18
N ALA A 15 41.88 -17.27 -24.07
CA ALA A 15 41.60 -17.88 -22.77
C ALA A 15 40.24 -18.62 -22.81
N PRO A 16 40.11 -19.78 -22.13
CA PRO A 16 38.87 -20.54 -22.10
C PRO A 16 37.77 -19.77 -21.37
N ALA A 17 36.57 -19.78 -21.95
CA ALA A 17 35.38 -19.17 -21.37
C ALA A 17 35.08 -19.77 -19.97
N PRO A 18 34.61 -18.97 -19.01
CA PRO A 18 34.24 -19.46 -17.69
C PRO A 18 33.12 -20.51 -17.81
N ALA A 19 33.27 -21.61 -17.06
CA ALA A 19 32.28 -22.67 -17.01
C ALA A 19 30.92 -22.13 -16.52
N PRO A 20 29.79 -22.59 -17.09
CA PRO A 20 28.47 -22.15 -16.66
C PRO A 20 28.26 -22.50 -15.19
N VAL A 21 27.92 -21.49 -14.38
CA VAL A 21 27.51 -21.65 -12.99
C VAL A 21 26.28 -22.57 -12.98
N ALA A 22 26.37 -23.68 -12.25
CA ALA A 22 25.27 -24.62 -12.11
C ALA A 22 24.02 -23.89 -11.59
N ALA A 23 22.88 -24.08 -12.27
CA ALA A 23 21.62 -23.50 -11.84
C ALA A 23 21.30 -23.97 -10.40
N PRO A 24 20.80 -23.08 -9.52
CA PRO A 24 20.41 -23.47 -8.19
C PRO A 24 19.35 -24.58 -8.24
N PRO A 25 19.33 -25.50 -7.27
CA PRO A 25 18.34 -26.57 -7.23
C PRO A 25 16.92 -25.98 -7.25
N ALA A 26 16.05 -26.55 -8.09
CA ALA A 26 14.67 -26.12 -8.22
C ALA A 26 13.97 -26.14 -6.86
N ARG A 27 13.42 -24.99 -6.45
CA ARG A 27 12.70 -24.84 -5.18
C ARG A 27 11.46 -25.72 -5.19
N ARG A 28 11.10 -26.29 -4.02
CA ARG A 28 9.91 -27.15 -3.88
C ARG A 28 8.59 -26.38 -3.97
N ARG A 29 8.59 -25.09 -3.65
CA ARG A 29 7.42 -24.18 -3.78
C ARG A 29 7.88 -22.82 -4.28
N PRO A 30 7.13 -22.18 -5.20
CA PRO A 30 7.40 -20.81 -5.62
C PRO A 30 7.23 -19.84 -4.45
N ARG A 31 8.15 -18.89 -4.34
CA ARG A 31 8.18 -17.82 -3.35
C ARG A 31 7.47 -16.59 -3.89
N LEU A 32 6.53 -16.09 -3.10
CA LEU A 32 5.64 -15.01 -3.49
C LEU A 32 5.71 -13.86 -2.49
N ALA A 33 5.71 -12.63 -2.97
CA ALA A 33 5.43 -11.46 -2.16
C ALA A 33 4.31 -10.62 -2.76
N LEU A 34 3.60 -9.90 -1.89
CA LEU A 34 2.53 -8.98 -2.27
C LEU A 34 3.00 -7.54 -2.09
N CYS A 35 2.99 -6.75 -3.15
CA CYS A 35 3.05 -5.29 -3.07
C CYS A 35 1.88 -4.79 -2.22
N PHE A 36 2.20 -4.22 -1.07
CA PHE A 36 1.23 -3.86 -0.05
C PHE A 36 1.39 -2.40 0.36
N THR A 37 0.32 -1.64 0.17
CA THR A 37 0.22 -0.22 0.55
C THR A 37 -0.80 -0.01 1.67
N GLY A 38 -1.45 -1.09 2.12
CA GLY A 38 -2.52 -1.00 3.10
C GLY A 38 -3.88 -0.60 2.54
N GLY A 39 -3.94 -0.23 1.25
CA GLY A 39 -5.19 0.14 0.60
C GLY A 39 -6.12 -1.03 0.36
N LYS A 40 -7.36 -0.71 -0.03
CA LYS A 40 -8.41 -1.68 -0.31
C LYS A 40 -7.96 -2.74 -1.32
N ASP A 41 -7.22 -2.37 -2.37
CA ASP A 41 -6.88 -3.28 -3.47
C ASP A 41 -5.83 -4.30 -3.03
N SER A 42 -4.73 -3.83 -2.46
CA SER A 42 -3.70 -4.72 -1.91
C SER A 42 -4.25 -5.64 -0.82
N THR A 43 -5.18 -5.15 0.00
CA THR A 43 -5.82 -5.98 1.05
C THR A 43 -6.81 -6.98 0.46
N LEU A 44 -7.56 -6.61 -0.59
CA LEU A 44 -8.43 -7.54 -1.31
C LEU A 44 -7.62 -8.65 -1.97
N VAL A 45 -6.47 -8.33 -2.57
CA VAL A 45 -5.55 -9.34 -3.11
C VAL A 45 -5.03 -10.27 -2.02
N LEU A 46 -4.70 -9.75 -0.83
CA LEU A 46 -4.32 -10.58 0.30
C LEU A 46 -5.44 -11.57 0.67
N HIS A 47 -6.69 -11.12 0.71
CA HIS A 47 -7.85 -12.01 0.91
C HIS A 47 -7.93 -13.10 -0.15
N LEU A 48 -7.74 -12.77 -1.43
CA LEU A 48 -7.75 -13.73 -2.53
C LEU A 48 -6.62 -14.75 -2.41
N LEU A 49 -5.41 -14.31 -2.07
CA LEU A 49 -4.25 -15.18 -1.87
C LEU A 49 -4.47 -16.20 -0.75
N LEU A 50 -5.04 -15.77 0.38
CA LEU A 50 -5.19 -16.62 1.57
C LEU A 50 -6.43 -17.52 1.53
N HIS A 51 -7.55 -17.04 0.97
CA HIS A 51 -8.81 -17.79 0.96
C HIS A 51 -9.09 -18.54 -0.35
N LYS A 52 -8.47 -18.12 -1.45
CA LYS A 52 -8.63 -18.73 -2.78
C LYS A 52 -7.27 -18.99 -3.45
N PRO A 53 -6.34 -19.71 -2.78
CA PRO A 53 -4.98 -19.92 -3.28
C PRO A 53 -4.93 -20.64 -4.65
N ASN A 54 -5.96 -21.42 -4.98
CA ASN A 54 -6.04 -22.12 -6.27
C ASN A 54 -6.19 -21.15 -7.46
N LEU A 55 -6.75 -19.94 -7.27
CA LEU A 55 -6.84 -18.94 -8.34
C LEU A 55 -5.45 -18.49 -8.80
N LEU A 56 -4.51 -18.35 -7.86
CA LEU A 56 -3.11 -18.07 -8.15
C LEU A 56 -2.46 -19.24 -8.89
N ALA A 57 -2.66 -20.47 -8.42
CA ALA A 57 -2.06 -21.66 -9.02
C ALA A 57 -2.50 -21.83 -10.49
N SER A 58 -3.80 -21.68 -10.77
CA SER A 58 -4.34 -21.69 -12.12
C SER A 58 -3.77 -20.56 -12.99
N ALA A 59 -3.76 -19.32 -12.49
CA ALA A 59 -3.30 -18.16 -13.25
C ALA A 59 -1.79 -18.19 -13.58
N LEU A 60 -0.98 -18.81 -12.71
CA LEU A 60 0.46 -18.97 -12.94
C LEU A 60 0.84 -20.25 -13.70
N GLY A 61 -0.15 -21.08 -14.06
CA GLY A 61 0.11 -22.39 -14.65
C GLY A 61 0.88 -23.33 -13.71
N ILE A 62 0.83 -23.08 -12.39
CA ILE A 62 1.33 -23.99 -11.37
C ILE A 62 0.35 -25.16 -11.36
N ARG A 63 0.66 -26.19 -12.16
CA ARG A 63 -0.19 -27.38 -12.31
C ARG A 63 -0.43 -27.99 -10.93
N HIS A 64 -1.68 -28.03 -10.50
CA HIS A 64 -2.07 -28.97 -9.46
C HIS A 64 -1.71 -30.37 -9.96
N ALA A 65 -1.11 -31.20 -9.11
CA ALA A 65 -0.84 -32.60 -9.43
C ALA A 65 -2.14 -33.44 -9.59
N ARG A 66 -3.31 -32.81 -9.66
CA ARG A 66 -4.58 -33.43 -9.98
C ARG A 66 -5.42 -32.48 -10.82
N ASP A 67 -5.81 -33.02 -11.96
CA ASP A 67 -6.88 -32.60 -12.84
C ASP A 67 -6.56 -31.60 -13.96
N SER A 68 -6.98 -32.07 -15.12
CA SER A 68 -6.69 -31.61 -16.46
C SER A 68 -7.80 -30.74 -17.01
N ASP A 69 -7.37 -29.81 -17.85
CA ASP A 69 -8.03 -29.31 -19.05
C ASP A 69 -8.97 -28.10 -18.95
N HIS A 70 -8.79 -27.25 -19.95
CA HIS A 70 -9.55 -26.10 -20.44
C HIS A 70 -9.20 -24.70 -19.92
N GLY A 71 -8.65 -23.92 -20.84
CA GLY A 71 -8.45 -22.49 -20.73
C GLY A 71 -9.74 -21.70 -20.99
N ASP A 72 -9.91 -20.69 -20.15
CA ASP A 72 -10.60 -19.43 -20.42
C ASP A 72 -10.06 -18.44 -19.36
N ASP A 73 -9.24 -17.46 -19.80
CA ASP A 73 -8.54 -16.50 -18.94
C ASP A 73 -9.46 -15.35 -18.45
N ARG A 74 -10.70 -15.70 -18.06
CA ARG A 74 -11.64 -14.77 -17.43
C ARG A 74 -11.99 -15.28 -16.05
N LEU A 75 -11.92 -14.39 -15.06
CA LEU A 75 -12.22 -14.66 -13.66
C LEU A 75 -13.71 -14.96 -13.50
N HIS A 76 -14.14 -16.20 -13.78
CA HIS A 76 -15.47 -16.68 -13.46
C HIS A 76 -15.53 -17.01 -11.97
N LEU A 77 -15.90 -16.03 -11.15
CA LEU A 77 -16.19 -16.26 -9.73
C LEU A 77 -17.54 -17.01 -9.62
N PRO A 78 -17.59 -18.26 -9.09
CA PRO A 78 -18.86 -18.94 -8.90
C PRO A 78 -19.73 -18.20 -7.86
N PRO A 79 -21.06 -18.22 -8.01
CA PRO A 79 -21.96 -17.59 -7.05
C PRO A 79 -21.89 -18.34 -5.72
N ALA A 80 -21.75 -17.58 -4.62
CA ALA A 80 -21.49 -18.00 -3.24
C ALA A 80 -20.00 -18.14 -2.85
N VAL A 81 -19.41 -17.02 -2.44
CA VAL A 81 -18.22 -16.99 -1.57
C VAL A 81 -18.67 -17.41 -0.17
N LEU A 82 -18.75 -18.72 0.07
CA LEU A 82 -18.89 -19.26 1.42
C LEU A 82 -17.54 -19.06 2.14
N LEU A 83 -17.54 -18.15 3.12
CA LEU A 83 -16.47 -17.98 4.10
C LEU A 83 -16.24 -19.32 4.81
N PRO A 84 -15.00 -19.84 4.93
CA PRO A 84 -14.75 -20.90 5.88
C PRO A 84 -14.99 -20.35 7.30
N PRO A 85 -15.60 -21.14 8.21
CA PRO A 85 -15.82 -20.70 9.58
C PRO A 85 -14.49 -20.53 10.28
N ASN A 86 -14.41 -19.47 11.11
CA ASN A 86 -13.43 -19.20 12.17
C ASN A 86 -12.26 -20.18 12.23
N HIS A 87 -11.04 -19.71 11.93
CA HIS A 87 -9.80 -20.39 12.28
C HIS A 87 -9.69 -20.51 13.82
N GLN A 88 -10.40 -21.48 14.39
CA GLN A 88 -10.05 -22.06 15.67
C GLN A 88 -8.74 -22.80 15.48
N SER A 89 -7.78 -22.44 16.31
CA SER A 89 -6.46 -23.04 16.48
C SER A 89 -6.41 -24.53 16.11
N THR A 90 -5.95 -24.82 14.89
CA THR A 90 -5.32 -26.10 14.56
C THR A 90 -3.92 -25.78 14.09
N ASN A 91 -2.91 -26.32 14.76
CA ASN A 91 -1.46 -26.16 14.54
C ASN A 91 -0.94 -26.63 13.14
N LEU A 92 -1.80 -26.69 12.14
CA LEU A 92 -1.43 -26.97 10.76
C LEU A 92 -1.47 -25.65 9.99
N ALA A 93 -0.28 -25.10 9.71
CA ALA A 93 -0.17 -24.00 8.77
C ALA A 93 -0.87 -24.39 7.46
N PRO A 94 -1.75 -23.55 6.90
CA PRO A 94 -2.40 -23.84 5.63
C PRO A 94 -1.32 -24.19 4.59
N LEU A 95 -1.38 -25.40 4.04
CA LEU A 95 -0.47 -25.85 3.00
C LEU A 95 -0.88 -25.18 1.69
N TYR A 96 -0.33 -23.99 1.44
CA TYR A 96 -0.36 -23.38 0.13
C TYR A 96 0.67 -24.03 -0.80
N ASP A 97 0.36 -24.11 -2.09
CA ASP A 97 1.30 -24.55 -3.13
C ASP A 97 2.43 -23.53 -3.38
N PHE A 98 2.43 -22.40 -2.66
CA PHE A 98 3.46 -21.37 -2.65
C PHE A 98 3.98 -21.09 -1.23
N GLU A 99 5.14 -20.43 -1.15
CA GLU A 99 5.67 -19.83 0.08
C GLU A 99 5.37 -18.33 0.06
N PHE A 100 4.53 -17.85 0.98
CA PHE A 100 4.31 -16.42 1.18
C PHE A 100 5.48 -15.81 1.96
N VAL A 101 6.30 -15.01 1.30
CA VAL A 101 7.53 -14.44 1.88
C VAL A 101 7.22 -13.24 2.77
N ALA A 102 6.48 -12.26 2.24
CA ALA A 102 6.14 -11.03 2.95
C ALA A 102 5.10 -10.18 2.20
N LEU A 103 4.47 -9.28 2.96
CA LEU A 103 3.98 -8.01 2.45
C LEU A 103 5.21 -7.13 2.13
N VAL A 104 5.21 -6.45 0.99
CA VAL A 104 6.33 -5.62 0.53
C VAL A 104 5.85 -4.21 0.23
N THR A 105 6.52 -3.23 0.82
CA THR A 105 6.29 -1.81 0.52
C THR A 105 7.58 -1.20 -0.01
N PHE A 106 7.55 -0.79 -1.28
CA PHE A 106 8.64 -0.03 -1.90
C PHE A 106 8.52 1.44 -1.51
N HIS A 107 9.64 2.06 -1.14
CA HIS A 107 9.66 3.47 -0.76
C HIS A 107 10.94 4.17 -1.23
N PRO A 108 10.92 5.48 -1.54
CA PRO A 108 12.15 6.23 -1.75
C PRO A 108 12.87 6.44 -0.41
N LYS A 109 14.11 6.94 -0.47
CA LYS A 109 14.93 7.25 0.72
C LYS A 109 14.26 8.19 1.72
N SER A 110 13.51 9.17 1.22
CA SER A 110 12.78 10.15 2.04
C SER A 110 11.28 10.07 1.70
N PRO A 111 10.56 9.07 2.24
CA PRO A 111 9.17 8.83 1.88
C PRO A 111 8.25 9.92 2.43
N ARG A 112 7.49 10.55 1.52
CA ARG A 112 6.37 11.44 1.88
C ARG A 112 5.10 10.89 1.23
N PHE A 113 4.44 9.96 1.91
CA PHE A 113 3.20 9.36 1.43
C PHE A 113 2.00 9.95 2.17
N LEU A 114 1.25 10.83 1.51
CA LEU A 114 0.01 11.40 2.06
C LEU A 114 -1.10 10.34 2.19
N ALA A 115 -1.18 9.43 1.22
CA ALA A 115 -2.24 8.43 1.10
C ALA A 115 -2.00 7.14 1.89
N HIS A 116 -0.77 6.65 1.88
CA HIS A 116 -0.39 5.32 2.39
C HIS A 116 0.86 5.43 3.29
N PRO A 117 0.71 5.99 4.49
CA PRO A 117 1.83 6.23 5.37
C PRO A 117 2.45 4.94 5.91
N LEU A 118 3.79 4.90 6.00
CA LEU A 118 4.54 3.71 6.39
C LEU A 118 4.20 3.21 7.81
N GLY A 119 3.89 4.11 8.74
CA GLY A 119 3.48 3.76 10.09
C GLY A 119 2.14 3.01 10.11
N GLY A 120 1.17 3.46 9.30
CA GLY A 120 -0.11 2.78 9.14
C GLY A 120 0.02 1.40 8.49
N ILE A 121 0.84 1.28 7.44
CA ILE A 121 1.11 -0.01 6.78
C ILE A 121 1.74 -1.01 7.76
N ALA A 122 2.64 -0.55 8.61
CA ALA A 122 3.26 -1.39 9.64
C ALA A 122 2.28 -1.85 10.70
N ALA A 123 1.37 -0.96 11.14
CA ALA A 123 0.32 -1.31 12.06
C ALA A 123 -0.63 -2.35 11.46
N GLN A 124 -0.98 -2.24 10.17
CA GLN A 124 -1.75 -3.27 9.47
C GLN A 124 -1.03 -4.61 9.40
N ALA A 125 0.25 -4.63 9.01
CA ALA A 125 1.02 -5.87 8.97
C ALA A 125 1.10 -6.56 10.35
N SER A 126 1.26 -5.78 11.43
CA SER A 126 1.20 -6.27 12.80
C SER A 126 -0.17 -6.87 13.12
N ALA A 127 -1.25 -6.14 12.84
CA ALA A 127 -2.61 -6.59 13.09
C ALA A 127 -3.02 -7.82 12.24
N LEU A 128 -2.37 -8.03 11.09
CA LEU A 128 -2.53 -9.21 10.23
C LEU A 128 -1.63 -10.39 10.67
N HIS A 129 -0.71 -10.19 11.60
CA HIS A 129 0.37 -11.13 11.94
C HIS A 129 1.18 -11.61 10.72
N LEU A 130 1.41 -10.71 9.75
CA LEU A 130 2.16 -11.01 8.54
C LEU A 130 3.49 -10.26 8.50
N PRO A 131 4.56 -10.88 7.97
CA PRO A 131 5.84 -10.20 7.82
C PRO A 131 5.73 -9.06 6.81
N LEU A 132 6.27 -7.89 7.17
CA LEU A 132 6.39 -6.71 6.31
C LEU A 132 7.86 -6.43 5.99
N ARG A 133 8.19 -6.34 4.70
CA ARG A 133 9.47 -5.84 4.20
C ARG A 133 9.29 -4.45 3.61
N ARG A 134 9.93 -3.46 4.22
CA ARG A 134 10.08 -2.12 3.63
C ARG A 134 11.35 -2.12 2.79
N VAL A 135 11.23 -1.80 1.51
CA VAL A 135 12.33 -1.88 0.55
C VAL A 135 12.59 -0.48 0.01
N GLU A 136 13.76 0.07 0.35
CA GLU A 136 14.20 1.34 -0.22
C GLU A 136 14.53 1.17 -1.70
N VAL A 137 13.97 2.04 -2.53
CA VAL A 137 14.26 2.14 -3.95
C VAL A 137 15.30 3.23 -4.15
N ILE A 138 16.49 2.82 -4.56
CA ILE A 138 17.60 3.71 -4.90
C ILE A 138 17.62 3.88 -6.43
N PRO A 139 17.32 5.06 -6.98
CA PRO A 139 17.38 5.29 -8.42
C PRO A 139 18.82 5.26 -8.91
N ASP A 140 19.21 4.18 -9.60
CA ASP A 140 20.54 4.05 -10.22
C ASP A 140 20.49 3.02 -11.38
N PRO A 141 20.75 3.41 -12.64
CA PRO A 141 20.94 4.78 -13.12
C PRO A 141 19.64 5.61 -13.14
N ASP A 142 18.48 4.97 -13.02
CA ASP A 142 17.17 5.62 -13.02
C ASP A 142 16.19 4.93 -12.07
N PHE A 143 14.98 5.50 -11.96
CA PHE A 143 13.94 5.00 -11.06
C PHE A 143 13.44 3.59 -11.43
N SER A 144 13.40 3.25 -12.72
CA SER A 144 12.98 1.93 -13.18
C SER A 144 14.01 0.87 -12.82
N ALA A 145 15.30 1.18 -13.00
CA ALA A 145 16.41 0.32 -12.60
C ALA A 145 16.45 0.13 -11.07
N GLY A 146 16.22 1.20 -10.30
CA GLY A 146 16.09 1.12 -8.85
C GLY A 146 15.01 0.14 -8.40
N TYR A 147 13.83 0.18 -9.03
CA TYR A 147 12.76 -0.79 -8.74
C TYR A 147 13.13 -2.21 -9.14
N ALA A 148 13.75 -2.41 -10.31
CA ALA A 148 14.19 -3.74 -10.74
C ALA A 148 15.20 -4.34 -9.75
N ASN A 149 16.18 -3.56 -9.29
CA ASN A 149 17.15 -3.97 -8.27
C ASN A 149 16.47 -4.30 -6.94
N ALA A 150 15.51 -3.47 -6.52
CA ALA A 150 14.72 -3.70 -5.32
C ALA A 150 13.94 -5.02 -5.41
N ILE A 151 13.30 -5.31 -6.55
CA ILE A 151 12.58 -6.58 -6.79
C ILE A 151 13.55 -7.77 -6.78
N CYS A 152 14.68 -7.69 -7.48
CA CYS A 152 15.72 -8.73 -7.48
C CYS A 152 16.19 -9.09 -6.06
N SER A 153 16.34 -8.08 -5.20
CA SER A 153 16.84 -8.27 -3.82
C SER A 153 15.93 -9.10 -2.93
N LEU A 154 14.66 -9.28 -3.31
CA LEU A 154 13.66 -10.03 -2.55
C LEU A 154 13.74 -11.54 -2.74
N ASP A 155 14.43 -12.01 -3.80
CA ASP A 155 14.56 -13.44 -4.12
C ASP A 155 13.19 -14.16 -4.21
N LEU A 156 12.39 -13.70 -5.18
CA LEU A 156 11.01 -14.15 -5.42
C LEU A 156 10.89 -14.89 -6.75
N ASP A 157 9.98 -15.84 -6.78
CA ASP A 157 9.55 -16.49 -8.03
C ASP A 157 8.38 -15.71 -8.67
N VAL A 158 7.57 -15.00 -7.87
CA VAL A 158 6.46 -14.17 -8.34
C VAL A 158 6.26 -12.95 -7.44
N LEU A 159 6.02 -11.79 -8.05
CA LEU A 159 5.54 -10.59 -7.37
C LEU A 159 4.06 -10.37 -7.68
N VAL A 160 3.27 -10.00 -6.67
CA VAL A 160 1.83 -9.75 -6.81
C VAL A 160 1.50 -8.29 -6.52
N THR A 161 0.57 -7.68 -7.26
CA THR A 161 0.08 -6.31 -7.01
C THR A 161 -1.44 -6.27 -6.93
N GLY A 162 -1.96 -5.17 -6.39
CA GLY A 162 -3.39 -4.85 -6.37
C GLY A 162 -3.88 -4.07 -7.60
N ASP A 163 -3.05 -3.88 -8.63
CA ASP A 163 -3.40 -2.98 -9.75
C ASP A 163 -4.62 -3.53 -10.53
N MET A 164 -5.62 -2.67 -10.75
CA MET A 164 -6.80 -3.03 -11.56
C MET A 164 -6.67 -2.61 -13.03
N MET A 165 -5.84 -1.61 -13.32
CA MET A 165 -5.64 -1.09 -14.67
C MET A 165 -4.26 -0.47 -14.87
N ASP A 166 -3.96 -0.06 -16.10
CA ASP A 166 -2.71 0.63 -16.40
C ASP A 166 -2.80 2.12 -16.06
N VAL A 167 -2.18 2.52 -14.94
CA VAL A 167 -2.17 3.91 -14.45
C VAL A 167 -0.81 4.60 -14.65
N CYS A 168 0.26 3.81 -14.87
CA CYS A 168 1.65 4.27 -14.91
C CYS A 168 2.40 3.73 -16.13
N SER A 169 1.71 3.58 -17.27
CA SER A 169 2.26 3.01 -18.49
C SER A 169 2.98 1.68 -18.22
N ALA A 170 2.39 0.73 -17.52
CA ALA A 170 2.94 -0.58 -17.17
C ALA A 170 4.27 -0.53 -16.38
N PHE A 171 4.50 0.52 -15.58
CA PHE A 171 5.74 0.70 -14.79
C PHE A 171 6.13 -0.54 -13.99
N MET A 172 5.27 -1.03 -13.10
CA MET A 172 5.58 -2.21 -12.26
C MET A 172 5.83 -3.46 -13.09
N ARG A 173 5.09 -3.64 -14.19
CA ARG A 173 5.27 -4.76 -15.13
C ARG A 173 6.64 -4.71 -15.80
N ARG A 174 7.10 -3.52 -16.21
CA ARG A 174 8.45 -3.33 -16.76
C ARG A 174 9.53 -3.60 -15.72
N ALA A 175 9.38 -3.05 -14.51
CA ALA A 175 10.34 -3.24 -13.44
C ALA A 175 10.48 -4.72 -13.04
N ALA A 176 9.37 -5.43 -12.86
CA ALA A 176 9.35 -6.85 -12.54
C ALA A 176 9.97 -7.68 -13.68
N LYS A 177 9.63 -7.38 -14.94
CA LYS A 177 10.24 -8.02 -16.11
C LYS A 177 11.76 -7.78 -16.18
N ALA A 178 12.22 -6.57 -15.91
CA ALA A 178 13.65 -6.26 -15.86
C ALA A 178 14.37 -7.01 -14.73
N ALA A 179 13.69 -7.28 -13.62
CA ALA A 179 14.17 -8.12 -12.53
C ALA A 179 14.11 -9.64 -12.82
N GLY A 180 13.55 -10.05 -13.96
CA GLY A 180 13.32 -11.46 -14.27
C GLY A 180 12.22 -12.12 -13.41
N VAL A 181 11.38 -11.34 -12.74
CA VAL A 181 10.32 -11.81 -11.85
C VAL A 181 8.96 -11.61 -12.51
N PRO A 182 8.17 -12.68 -12.73
CA PRO A 182 6.78 -12.59 -13.15
C PRO A 182 5.94 -11.69 -12.22
N LEU A 183 5.09 -10.84 -12.83
CA LEU A 183 4.13 -10.00 -12.11
C LEU A 183 2.72 -10.55 -12.29
N TRP A 184 2.01 -10.78 -11.19
CA TRP A 184 0.61 -11.18 -11.18
C TRP A 184 -0.28 -10.06 -10.61
N CYS A 185 -1.33 -9.70 -11.35
CA CYS A 185 -2.28 -8.64 -11.00
C CYS A 185 -3.70 -9.23 -11.01
N PRO A 186 -4.16 -9.89 -9.94
CA PRO A 186 -5.43 -10.63 -9.94
C PRO A 186 -6.67 -9.74 -10.06
N LEU A 187 -6.55 -8.45 -9.81
CA LEU A 187 -7.66 -7.49 -9.94
C LEU A 187 -7.68 -6.81 -11.33
N TRP A 188 -6.79 -7.20 -12.23
CA TRP A 188 -6.71 -6.57 -13.55
C TRP A 188 -8.01 -6.71 -14.34
N GLY A 189 -8.59 -5.59 -14.74
CA GLY A 189 -9.83 -5.53 -15.50
C GLY A 189 -11.09 -5.86 -14.69
N VAL A 190 -11.00 -5.97 -13.36
CA VAL A 190 -12.17 -6.16 -12.51
C VAL A 190 -13.11 -4.95 -12.61
N ASP A 191 -14.40 -5.23 -12.64
CA ASP A 191 -15.43 -4.18 -12.58
C ASP A 191 -15.40 -3.49 -11.21
N ARG A 192 -15.50 -2.16 -11.19
CA ARG A 192 -15.28 -1.38 -9.96
C ARG A 192 -16.39 -1.61 -8.95
N ALA A 193 -17.63 -1.80 -9.39
CA ALA A 193 -18.73 -2.11 -8.49
C ALA A 193 -18.54 -3.51 -7.89
N VAL A 194 -18.13 -4.49 -8.71
CA VAL A 194 -17.77 -5.83 -8.23
C VAL A 194 -16.62 -5.78 -7.22
N ALA A 195 -15.59 -4.95 -7.44
CA ALA A 195 -14.52 -4.78 -6.47
C ALA A 195 -15.03 -4.29 -5.11
N TRP A 196 -15.93 -3.30 -5.11
CA TRP A 196 -16.57 -2.83 -3.88
C TRP A 196 -17.47 -3.88 -3.22
N ASP A 197 -18.18 -4.69 -4.00
CA ASP A 197 -18.96 -5.81 -3.48
C ASP A 197 -18.06 -6.84 -2.79
N LEU A 198 -16.90 -7.14 -3.37
CA LEU A 198 -15.92 -8.01 -2.75
C LEU A 198 -15.36 -7.41 -1.45
N VAL A 199 -14.97 -6.14 -1.46
CA VAL A 199 -14.40 -5.43 -0.30
C VAL A 199 -15.40 -5.40 0.86
N LEU A 200 -16.62 -4.92 0.62
CA LEU A 200 -17.59 -4.64 1.69
C LEU A 200 -18.42 -5.85 2.08
N ASP A 201 -18.84 -6.65 1.10
CA ASP A 201 -19.83 -7.69 1.36
C ASP A 201 -19.20 -9.08 1.50
N ALA A 202 -18.26 -9.43 0.62
CA ALA A 202 -17.64 -10.76 0.67
C ALA A 202 -16.55 -10.84 1.74
N MET A 203 -15.65 -9.85 1.79
CA MET A 203 -14.47 -9.86 2.67
C MET A 203 -14.68 -9.09 3.97
N LYS A 204 -15.78 -8.32 4.08
CA LYS A 204 -16.13 -7.52 5.25
C LYS A 204 -15.00 -6.59 5.70
N MET A 205 -14.29 -6.01 4.74
CA MET A 205 -13.20 -5.08 4.99
C MET A 205 -13.77 -3.73 5.41
N VAL A 206 -13.04 -3.01 6.26
CA VAL A 206 -13.39 -1.65 6.70
C VAL A 206 -12.37 -0.65 6.11
N PRO A 207 -12.53 -0.23 4.84
CA PRO A 207 -11.70 0.80 4.23
C PRO A 207 -12.07 2.18 4.80
N VAL A 208 -11.07 2.96 5.17
CA VAL A 208 -11.17 4.35 5.59
C VAL A 208 -10.53 5.24 4.53
N VAL A 209 -11.21 6.30 4.10
CA VAL A 209 -10.62 7.26 3.14
C VAL A 209 -9.47 8.00 3.81
N THR A 210 -8.28 7.97 3.23
CA THR A 210 -7.08 8.62 3.80
C THR A 210 -6.58 9.80 2.99
N CYS A 211 -6.98 9.92 1.73
CA CYS A 211 -6.60 11.06 0.88
C CYS A 211 -7.66 11.28 -0.19
N VAL A 212 -7.90 12.54 -0.54
CA VAL A 212 -8.80 12.99 -1.61
C VAL A 212 -8.10 14.08 -2.41
N HIS A 213 -8.06 13.92 -3.74
CA HIS A 213 -7.60 14.92 -4.70
C HIS A 213 -8.72 15.92 -4.99
N LEU A 214 -8.57 17.15 -4.49
CA LEU A 214 -9.61 18.17 -4.55
C LEU A 214 -10.01 18.52 -6.00
N PRO A 215 -9.10 18.71 -6.97
CA PRO A 215 -9.48 19.04 -8.35
C PRO A 215 -10.35 17.97 -9.03
N SER A 216 -10.08 16.68 -8.79
CA SER A 216 -10.92 15.59 -9.33
C SER A 216 -12.34 15.67 -8.76
N PHE A 217 -12.44 15.86 -7.45
CA PHE A 217 -13.74 15.90 -6.77
C PHE A 217 -14.51 17.22 -6.95
N ALA A 218 -13.83 18.34 -7.21
CA ALA A 218 -14.49 19.59 -7.57
C ALA A 218 -15.35 19.43 -8.82
N LYS A 219 -14.79 18.77 -9.84
CA LYS A 219 -15.50 18.46 -11.07
C LYS A 219 -16.63 17.45 -10.85
N ALA A 220 -16.39 16.42 -10.05
CA ALA A 220 -17.37 15.36 -9.79
C ALA A 220 -18.56 15.83 -8.94
N TRP A 221 -18.32 16.65 -7.91
CA TRP A 221 -19.36 17.20 -7.04
C TRP A 221 -20.05 18.44 -7.64
N GLY A 222 -19.42 19.13 -8.60
CA GLY A 222 -19.96 20.36 -9.18
C GLY A 222 -19.99 21.51 -8.18
N ASP A 223 -19.11 21.47 -7.19
CA ASP A 223 -19.04 22.39 -6.08
C ASP A 223 -17.91 23.41 -6.29
N GLU A 224 -18.07 24.61 -5.74
CA GLU A 224 -16.99 25.61 -5.64
C GLU A 224 -15.89 25.11 -4.68
N GLU A 225 -14.65 25.56 -4.87
CA GLU A 225 -13.45 25.05 -4.18
C GLU A 225 -13.62 24.92 -2.64
N ALA A 226 -14.16 25.95 -1.98
CA ALA A 226 -14.38 25.93 -0.53
C ALA A 226 -15.39 24.87 -0.07
N ALA A 227 -16.40 24.55 -0.90
CA ALA A 227 -17.38 23.51 -0.61
C ALA A 227 -16.80 22.10 -0.83
N VAL A 228 -15.93 21.94 -1.83
CA VAL A 228 -15.18 20.71 -2.10
C VAL A 228 -14.25 20.38 -0.94
N GLU A 229 -13.48 21.36 -0.46
CA GLU A 229 -12.60 21.16 0.70
C GLU A 229 -13.40 20.72 1.93
N LYS A 230 -14.52 21.40 2.20
CA LYS A 230 -15.40 21.05 3.32
C LYS A 230 -15.91 19.62 3.21
N ARG A 231 -16.43 19.20 2.06
CA ARG A 231 -16.86 17.81 1.82
C ARG A 231 -15.71 16.82 1.98
N ALA A 232 -14.54 17.13 1.45
CA ALA A 232 -13.37 16.28 1.56
C ALA A 232 -12.98 16.06 3.04
N ARG A 233 -13.06 17.09 3.89
CA ARG A 233 -12.85 16.98 5.34
C ARG A 233 -13.91 16.12 6.05
N GLU A 234 -15.13 16.04 5.50
CA GLU A 234 -16.19 15.21 6.06
C GLU A 234 -16.02 13.72 5.74
N VAL A 235 -15.34 13.37 4.63
CA VAL A 235 -15.12 11.98 4.21
C VAL A 235 -13.74 11.44 4.59
N VAL A 236 -12.69 12.26 4.63
CA VAL A 236 -11.35 11.80 5.01
C VAL A 236 -11.32 11.43 6.50
N GLY A 237 -10.79 10.25 6.79
CA GLY A 237 -10.82 9.60 8.11
C GLY A 237 -12.11 8.85 8.42
N LYS A 238 -13.05 8.77 7.47
CA LYS A 238 -14.30 8.01 7.64
C LYS A 238 -14.26 6.68 6.89
N PRO A 239 -14.94 5.65 7.42
CA PRO A 239 -15.11 4.39 6.71
C PRO A 239 -15.96 4.59 5.45
N VAL A 240 -15.67 3.82 4.41
CA VAL A 240 -16.54 3.67 3.24
C VAL A 240 -17.36 2.40 3.46
N ASP A 241 -18.59 2.55 3.95
CA ASP A 241 -19.60 1.50 3.96
C ASP A 241 -20.55 1.65 2.75
N ARG A 242 -21.59 0.82 2.68
CA ARG A 242 -22.57 0.86 1.58
C ARG A 242 -23.31 2.20 1.51
N ASP A 243 -23.60 2.80 2.66
CA ASP A 243 -24.30 4.08 2.71
C ASP A 243 -23.39 5.20 2.20
N ALA A 244 -22.14 5.25 2.64
CA ALA A 244 -21.13 6.18 2.15
C ALA A 244 -20.89 6.01 0.65
N LEU A 245 -20.68 4.77 0.19
CA LEU A 245 -20.49 4.43 -1.21
C LEU A 245 -21.64 4.97 -2.09
N ASN A 246 -22.88 4.66 -1.71
CA ASN A 246 -24.07 5.08 -2.47
C ASN A 246 -24.35 6.58 -2.37
N LYS A 247 -24.00 7.22 -1.24
CA LYS A 247 -24.31 8.63 -0.98
C LYS A 247 -23.39 9.58 -1.72
N TRP A 248 -22.09 9.29 -1.80
CA TRP A 248 -21.13 10.27 -2.32
C TRP A 248 -20.18 9.75 -3.39
N LEU A 249 -19.78 8.47 -3.35
CA LEU A 249 -18.75 7.96 -4.27
C LEU A 249 -19.36 7.45 -5.59
N VAL A 250 -20.45 6.68 -5.53
CA VAL A 250 -21.19 6.23 -6.73
C VAL A 250 -21.73 7.43 -7.54
N PRO A 251 -22.37 8.44 -6.93
CA PRO A 251 -22.79 9.63 -7.69
C PRO A 251 -21.62 10.41 -8.29
N ALA A 252 -20.49 10.51 -7.58
CA ALA A 252 -19.29 11.18 -8.10
C ALA A 252 -18.71 10.46 -9.32
N ALA A 253 -18.67 9.12 -9.28
CA ALA A 253 -18.16 8.30 -10.38
C ALA A 253 -19.11 8.21 -11.58
N ALA A 254 -20.43 8.30 -11.35
CA ALA A 254 -21.45 8.30 -12.40
C ALA A 254 -21.56 9.63 -13.15
N ASN A 255 -20.91 10.68 -12.66
CA ASN A 255 -20.87 11.96 -13.36
C ASN A 255 -19.96 11.82 -14.59
N ASP A 256 -20.54 11.78 -15.78
CA ASP A 256 -19.84 11.69 -17.07
C ASP A 256 -18.80 12.82 -17.28
N GLY A 257 -18.96 13.93 -16.57
CA GLY A 257 -17.97 15.01 -16.51
C GLY A 257 -16.96 14.84 -15.37
N GLY A 258 -17.22 14.04 -14.35
CA GLY A 258 -16.57 14.08 -13.03
C GLY A 258 -15.18 13.46 -12.92
N GLY A 259 -14.75 12.60 -13.83
CA GLY A 259 -13.37 12.09 -13.87
C GLY A 259 -12.91 11.34 -12.61
N VAL A 260 -13.84 10.83 -11.79
CA VAL A 260 -13.54 10.00 -10.62
C VAL A 260 -13.82 8.54 -10.97
N ASP A 261 -12.78 7.71 -10.99
CA ASP A 261 -12.91 6.27 -10.99
C ASP A 261 -13.49 5.80 -9.65
N LEU A 262 -14.48 4.90 -9.70
CA LEU A 262 -15.19 4.42 -8.52
C LEU A 262 -14.26 3.72 -7.51
N CYS A 263 -13.13 3.18 -7.95
CA CYS A 263 -12.08 2.60 -7.12
C CYS A 263 -10.90 3.56 -6.90
N GLY A 264 -10.89 4.75 -7.49
CA GLY A 264 -9.83 5.75 -7.31
C GLY A 264 -8.53 5.40 -8.04
N GLU A 265 -8.61 4.59 -9.11
CA GLU A 265 -7.42 4.10 -9.82
C GLU A 265 -6.55 5.23 -10.41
N MET A 266 -7.10 6.44 -10.65
CA MET A 266 -6.35 7.57 -11.19
C MET A 266 -5.86 8.53 -10.07
N GLY A 267 -5.89 8.11 -8.81
CA GLY A 267 -5.40 8.87 -7.65
C GLY A 267 -6.39 9.90 -7.11
N GLU A 268 -7.68 9.79 -7.47
CA GLU A 268 -8.72 10.73 -7.03
C GLU A 268 -8.96 10.63 -5.53
N PHE A 269 -8.87 9.42 -4.99
CA PHE A 269 -8.86 9.19 -3.55
C PHE A 269 -8.05 7.94 -3.21
N HIS A 270 -7.64 7.85 -1.96
CA HIS A 270 -7.00 6.67 -1.42
C HIS A 270 -7.70 6.22 -0.14
N SER A 271 -7.58 4.94 0.15
CA SER A 271 -8.10 4.34 1.36
C SER A 271 -7.04 3.52 2.09
N MET A 272 -7.27 3.26 3.37
CA MET A 272 -6.56 2.25 4.15
C MET A 272 -7.56 1.34 4.84
N VAL A 273 -7.32 0.03 4.83
CA VAL A 273 -8.19 -0.94 5.49
C VAL A 273 -7.78 -1.09 6.94
N VAL A 274 -8.66 -0.70 7.86
CA VAL A 274 -8.35 -0.70 9.30
C VAL A 274 -8.83 -1.93 10.04
N ASP A 275 -9.70 -2.72 9.41
CA ASP A 275 -10.31 -3.90 10.01
C ASP A 275 -10.86 -4.83 8.91
N GLY A 276 -11.15 -6.08 9.27
CA GLY A 276 -11.75 -7.08 8.39
C GLY A 276 -11.43 -8.50 8.85
N ALA A 277 -11.94 -9.50 8.13
CA ALA A 277 -11.85 -10.89 8.58
C ALA A 277 -10.41 -11.45 8.74
N LEU A 278 -9.41 -10.83 8.10
CA LEU A 278 -8.00 -11.19 8.25
C LEU A 278 -7.31 -10.52 9.45
N PHE A 279 -7.87 -9.45 10.00
CA PHE A 279 -7.25 -8.68 11.07
C PHE A 279 -7.50 -9.37 12.41
N HIS A 280 -6.45 -9.53 13.22
CA HIS A 280 -6.54 -10.04 14.58
C HIS A 280 -7.00 -8.96 15.58
N GLU A 281 -6.76 -7.71 15.22
CA GLU A 281 -7.20 -6.53 15.94
C GLU A 281 -7.42 -5.38 14.97
N ARG A 282 -8.27 -4.43 15.36
CA ARG A 282 -8.51 -3.22 14.59
C ARG A 282 -7.29 -2.30 14.64
N VAL A 283 -6.90 -1.76 13.50
CA VAL A 283 -5.86 -0.73 13.39
C VAL A 283 -6.45 0.63 13.72
N GLU A 284 -5.98 1.24 14.79
CA GLU A 284 -6.35 2.62 15.11
C GLU A 284 -5.52 3.61 14.27
N LEU A 285 -6.21 4.55 13.63
CA LEU A 285 -5.60 5.63 12.85
C LEU A 285 -5.85 6.99 13.52
N PRO A 286 -5.20 7.31 14.65
CA PRO A 286 -5.36 8.61 15.29
C PRO A 286 -4.89 9.71 14.33
N GLY A 287 -5.69 10.76 14.16
CA GLY A 287 -5.37 11.84 13.24
C GLY A 287 -6.53 12.82 13.02
N ARG A 288 -6.35 13.69 12.04
CA ARG A 288 -7.38 14.62 11.55
C ARG A 288 -7.16 14.89 10.06
N ALA A 289 -8.23 15.30 9.37
CA ALA A 289 -8.12 15.75 8.00
C ALA A 289 -7.34 17.09 7.93
N GLU A 290 -6.28 17.13 7.13
CA GLU A 290 -5.46 18.32 6.87
C GLU A 290 -5.39 18.60 5.38
N LEU A 291 -5.26 19.88 5.02
CA LEU A 291 -4.97 20.33 3.66
C LEU A 291 -3.46 20.27 3.46
N ASP A 292 -3.01 19.73 2.33
CA ASP A 292 -1.59 19.75 2.00
C ASP A 292 -1.11 21.17 1.66
N PRO A 293 0.20 21.48 1.77
CA PRO A 293 0.71 22.82 1.52
C PRO A 293 0.42 23.37 0.12
N GLN A 294 0.17 22.49 -0.85
CA GLN A 294 -0.14 22.85 -2.23
C GLN A 294 -1.64 23.07 -2.47
N GLY A 295 -2.51 22.86 -1.47
CA GLY A 295 -3.96 23.04 -1.59
C GLY A 295 -4.62 22.04 -2.56
N THR A 296 -3.95 20.92 -2.84
CA THR A 296 -4.35 19.96 -3.86
C THR A 296 -5.06 18.74 -3.26
N TYR A 297 -4.73 18.39 -2.01
CA TYR A 297 -5.21 17.20 -1.33
C TYR A 297 -5.71 17.50 0.08
N ILE A 298 -6.83 16.90 0.45
CA ILE A 298 -7.15 16.67 1.86
C ILE A 298 -6.72 15.25 2.21
N TYR A 299 -5.92 15.10 3.27
CA TYR A 299 -5.38 13.82 3.69
C TYR A 299 -5.48 13.62 5.20
N TRP A 300 -5.41 12.37 5.65
CA TRP A 300 -5.47 12.02 7.06
C TRP A 300 -4.10 12.18 7.70
N ALA A 301 -3.94 13.24 8.49
CA ALA A 301 -2.71 13.57 9.18
C ALA A 301 -2.73 13.09 10.64
N GLY A 302 -1.74 12.28 11.03
CA GLY A 302 -1.69 11.61 12.32
C GLY A 302 -0.29 11.09 12.67
N PRO A 303 -0.06 10.59 13.89
CA PRO A 303 1.24 10.08 14.33
C PRO A 303 1.76 8.91 13.48
N LEU A 304 0.86 8.08 12.97
CA LEU A 304 1.20 6.99 12.05
C LEU A 304 1.42 7.48 10.61
N THR A 305 1.07 8.74 10.33
CA THR A 305 1.18 9.37 9.01
C THR A 305 2.28 10.43 8.92
N ARG A 306 2.81 10.87 10.07
CA ARG A 306 4.06 11.60 10.20
C ARG A 306 5.21 10.60 10.24
N ASP A 307 6.08 10.65 9.23
CA ASP A 307 7.28 9.82 9.21
C ASP A 307 8.22 10.26 10.34
N PRO A 308 8.63 9.36 11.27
CA PRO A 308 9.66 9.69 12.26
C PRO A 308 11.01 10.09 11.65
N LEU A 309 11.22 9.86 10.34
CA LEU A 309 12.40 10.27 9.58
C LEU A 309 12.20 11.54 8.74
N ALA A 310 11.01 12.13 8.71
CA ALA A 310 10.85 13.45 8.11
C ALA A 310 11.64 14.47 8.94
N PRO A 311 12.45 15.35 8.32
CA PRO A 311 13.03 16.47 9.03
C PRO A 311 11.88 17.23 9.70
N VAL A 312 11.94 17.37 11.03
CA VAL A 312 11.13 18.33 11.74
C VAL A 312 11.49 19.68 11.12
N GLU A 313 10.59 20.28 10.36
CA GLU A 313 10.69 21.71 10.09
C GLU A 313 10.77 22.35 11.46
N LYS A 314 11.95 22.89 11.79
CA LYS A 314 12.09 23.67 13.01
C LYS A 314 11.13 24.81 12.83
N ASP A 315 10.08 24.83 13.65
CA ASP A 315 9.30 26.03 13.88
C ASP A 315 10.29 27.11 14.29
N GLU A 316 10.63 28.00 13.36
CA GLU A 316 11.22 29.30 13.67
C GLU A 316 10.12 30.11 14.36
N ASP A 317 9.82 29.77 15.61
CA ASP A 317 9.16 30.61 16.61
C ASP A 317 8.87 29.78 17.87
N GLY A 318 9.84 29.72 18.79
CA GLY A 318 9.64 28.94 20.01
C GLY A 318 10.69 29.02 21.11
N GLU A 319 11.64 29.96 21.09
CA GLU A 319 12.48 30.21 22.26
C GLU A 319 11.73 31.08 23.27
N LYS A 320 10.86 30.46 24.08
CA LYS A 320 10.62 30.90 25.46
C LYS A 320 10.61 29.68 26.36
N GLU A 321 11.82 29.34 26.81
CA GLU A 321 12.08 28.44 27.92
C GLU A 321 11.13 28.69 29.09
N THR A 322 10.47 27.61 29.49
CA THR A 322 9.95 27.37 30.83
C THR A 322 11.06 27.55 31.88
N LYS A 323 11.02 28.65 32.63
CA LYS A 323 11.64 28.71 33.96
C LYS A 323 10.67 28.15 35.00
N ILE A 324 10.84 26.87 35.31
CA ILE A 324 10.36 26.28 36.56
C ILE A 324 11.26 26.84 37.67
N LYS A 325 10.68 27.61 38.59
CA LYS A 325 11.30 27.93 39.88
C LYS A 325 10.49 27.27 40.99
N THR A 326 11.00 26.14 41.45
CA THR A 326 10.57 25.48 42.68
C THR A 326 11.19 26.24 43.86
N GLU A 327 10.39 26.75 44.78
CA GLU A 327 10.84 26.98 46.16
C GLU A 327 9.64 26.93 47.11
N SER A 328 9.65 25.89 47.96
CA SER A 328 8.80 25.73 49.11
C SER A 328 9.32 26.59 50.28
N LYS A 329 8.43 27.26 51.04
CA LYS A 329 8.44 27.20 52.51
C LYS A 329 7.28 27.96 53.17
N ALA A 330 6.74 27.27 54.17
CA ALA A 330 6.32 27.74 55.49
C ALA A 330 4.94 28.41 55.66
N ALA A 331 4.22 27.80 56.61
CA ALA A 331 2.95 28.16 57.19
C ALA A 331 3.00 29.45 58.02
N THR A 332 1.85 30.14 58.10
CA THR A 332 1.24 30.89 59.22
C THR A 332 0.09 31.67 58.57
N GLY A 333 -1.18 31.57 58.96
CA GLY A 333 -1.74 31.77 60.28
C GLY A 333 -2.86 32.81 60.14
N VAL A 334 -4.11 32.35 60.32
CA VAL A 334 -5.15 33.03 61.13
C VAL A 334 -5.78 34.36 60.63
N THR A 335 -7.12 34.30 60.48
CA THR A 335 -8.20 35.29 60.78
C THR A 335 -8.77 36.31 59.77
N LYS A 336 -10.12 36.27 59.77
CA LYS A 336 -11.13 37.38 59.77
C LYS A 336 -11.41 38.07 58.43
N SER A 337 -12.57 37.85 57.81
CA SER A 337 -13.93 38.41 58.09
C SER A 337 -14.17 39.80 57.49
N ASN A 338 -15.12 39.88 56.55
CA ASN A 338 -16.19 40.89 56.39
C ASN A 338 -16.56 41.05 54.89
N VAL A 339 -17.76 40.68 54.45
CA VAL A 339 -19.08 41.36 54.55
C VAL A 339 -19.35 42.29 53.35
N ALA A 340 -20.55 42.08 52.77
CA ALA A 340 -21.39 42.94 51.93
C ALA A 340 -20.88 43.33 50.53
N GLN A 341 -21.50 42.86 49.43
CA GLN A 341 -22.78 43.25 48.80
C GLN A 341 -22.71 44.54 47.94
N PRO A 342 -23.60 44.67 46.92
CA PRO A 342 -23.27 45.23 45.61
C PRO A 342 -23.92 46.60 45.32
N SER A 343 -23.40 47.26 44.28
CA SER A 343 -24.05 48.29 43.46
C SER A 343 -23.15 48.46 42.23
N SER A 344 -23.58 48.48 40.98
CA SER A 344 -24.86 48.83 40.34
C SER A 344 -24.84 48.31 38.90
#